data_AF-C8PFR7-F1
#
_entry.id   AF-C8PFR7-F1
#
_cell.length_a   1.000
_cell.length_b   1.000
_cell.length_c   1.000
_cell.angle_alpha   90.00
_cell.angle_beta   90.00
_cell.angle_gamma   90.00
#
_symmetry.space_group_name_H-M   'P 1'
#
loop_
_entity.id
_entity.type
_entity.pdbx_description
1 polymer ?
#
loop_
_entity_poly.entity_id
_entity_poly.type
_entity_poly.pdbx_seq_one_letter_code
_entity_poly.pdbx_strand_id
1 'polypeptide(L)'
;MKDIKIPIISGLSIAATLALMPMQALADNAKATVTGGGSDGVLHTPGGGYYSGGYEGAGNGGGSKNHIVTITGSASGTDMSGYSIYGGGMGHPSITPTTSADRNQITVQNRATVTTVIGGEGKGATGNTVNIINATVNRVVLGGNGTWAGKPGYSGNAVGNTVNIEGNSHIIGDNNTVGSFEAIVSGGRARYGRSAENNTVNIKGAAQIDKYRIEGATIHQGGSAKGNGVNITGAIVLSNGQEIDGAVSVSPNFASTLEKNYVVINSAGAKLQNITGANATREGITTGSNATASKNYVKLQNGEVRSTTGSYMAAVSNDNYSEISGGKVIGDVHGGFGGGSGTNHVATSTNDYVKISGGEIGGSAYGFRNVNGEIKSSYVEMSGGKVAQDAIGGNSLNGKISNTKVILNGGEVGRDVIGGNSVKGDVTGARVDIKSGVTVGHDIIGGRSEEGKVEGSWVVADLTNKTVNQVIGGTNKILHRQRNGKQ
;
A
#
# COMPACT_ATOMS: atom_id res chain seq x y z
N MET A 1 66.10 -24.25 5.09
CA MET A 1 64.94 -24.87 5.77
C MET A 1 65.11 -24.61 7.26
N LYS A 2 64.34 -23.67 7.82
CA LYS A 2 63.44 -23.82 8.99
C LYS A 2 64.17 -24.36 10.24
N ASP A 3 64.35 -23.61 11.32
CA ASP A 3 63.27 -23.12 12.19
C ASP A 3 63.62 -21.78 12.89
N ILE A 4 62.71 -20.81 12.78
CA ILE A 4 62.67 -19.63 13.64
C ILE A 4 61.59 -19.91 14.70
N LYS A 5 62.01 -20.07 15.97
CA LYS A 5 61.12 -20.02 17.13
C LYS A 5 60.94 -18.56 17.54
N ILE A 6 59.79 -17.98 17.23
CA ILE A 6 59.31 -16.74 17.86
C ILE A 6 58.45 -17.12 19.07
N PRO A 7 58.61 -16.48 20.25
CA PRO A 7 57.82 -16.77 21.43
C PRO A 7 56.37 -16.28 21.29
N ILE A 8 55.51 -17.00 21.99
CA ILE A 8 54.09 -16.73 22.22
C ILE A 8 53.89 -15.29 22.74
N ILE A 9 53.14 -14.45 22.01
CA ILE A 9 52.35 -13.38 22.63
C ILE A 9 50.98 -13.97 22.95
N SER A 10 50.89 -14.49 24.17
CA SER A 10 49.65 -14.73 24.89
C SER A 10 49.00 -13.37 25.16
N GLY A 11 47.70 -13.25 24.88
CA GLY A 11 46.91 -12.15 25.45
C GLY A 11 46.26 -11.21 24.44
N LEU A 12 45.47 -11.75 23.52
CA LEU A 12 44.27 -11.08 23.07
C LEU A 12 43.13 -12.08 23.25
N SER A 13 42.71 -12.25 24.51
CA SER A 13 41.43 -12.89 24.76
C SER A 13 40.37 -12.06 24.04
N ILE A 14 39.36 -12.76 23.52
CA ILE A 14 38.09 -12.22 23.01
C ILE A 14 37.38 -11.28 24.03
N ALA A 15 37.94 -11.09 25.22
CA ALA A 15 37.46 -10.22 26.29
C ALA A 15 37.87 -8.73 26.18
N ALA A 16 38.65 -8.30 25.17
CA ALA A 16 39.07 -6.90 25.03
C ALA A 16 38.39 -6.13 23.88
N THR A 17 37.21 -6.57 23.42
CA THR A 17 36.34 -5.73 22.56
C THR A 17 34.86 -5.87 22.93
N LEU A 18 34.57 -6.18 24.19
CA LEU A 18 33.31 -5.79 24.81
C LEU A 18 33.55 -4.42 25.47
N ALA A 19 33.68 -3.37 24.66
CA ALA A 19 33.38 -2.04 25.19
C ALA A 19 31.94 -2.15 25.69
N LEU A 20 31.74 -2.10 27.01
CA LEU A 20 30.40 -2.03 27.59
C LEU A 20 29.76 -0.79 26.98
N MET A 21 28.95 -0.99 25.94
CA MET A 21 28.16 0.10 25.39
C MET A 21 27.32 0.65 26.54
N PRO A 22 27.29 1.98 26.75
CA PRO A 22 26.44 2.56 27.77
C PRO A 22 25.01 2.07 27.57
N MET A 23 24.40 1.60 28.66
CA MET A 23 23.06 1.02 28.64
C MET A 23 22.21 1.79 29.63
N GLN A 24 21.14 2.39 29.12
CA GLN A 24 20.20 3.16 29.92
C GLN A 24 19.03 2.26 30.32
N ALA A 25 18.76 2.17 31.62
CA ALA A 25 17.49 1.64 32.11
C ALA A 25 16.42 2.73 31.94
N LEU A 26 15.37 2.43 31.15
CA LEU A 26 14.23 3.34 30.97
C LEU A 26 13.09 3.04 31.95
N ALA A 27 12.97 1.77 32.33
CA ALA A 27 12.06 1.25 33.35
C ALA A 27 12.75 0.05 34.02
N ASP A 28 12.21 -0.44 35.14
CA ASP A 28 12.81 -1.49 35.98
C ASP A 28 13.31 -2.73 35.21
N ASN A 29 12.74 -2.98 34.03
CA ASN A 29 12.89 -4.22 33.27
C ASN A 29 13.14 -4.03 31.77
N ALA A 30 13.29 -2.78 31.30
CA ALA A 30 13.55 -2.46 29.89
C ALA A 30 14.84 -1.66 29.72
N LYS A 31 15.59 -1.98 28.67
CA LYS A 31 16.90 -1.40 28.42
C LYS A 31 16.97 -0.76 27.05
N ALA A 32 17.64 0.39 26.99
CA ALA A 32 17.92 1.11 25.77
C ALA A 32 19.42 1.28 25.58
N THR A 33 19.85 1.17 24.33
CA THR A 33 21.21 1.51 23.89
C THR A 33 21.11 2.42 22.68
N VAL A 34 21.98 3.42 22.62
CA VAL A 34 22.13 4.28 21.44
C VAL A 34 23.58 4.20 20.97
N THR A 35 23.77 4.03 19.67
CA THR A 35 25.09 4.07 19.03
C THR A 35 25.03 4.86 17.74
N GLY A 36 26.18 5.14 17.12
CA GLY A 36 26.23 5.92 15.89
C GLY A 36 25.87 7.39 16.08
N GLY A 37 25.98 8.16 15.00
CA GLY A 37 25.56 9.57 14.97
C GLY A 37 26.25 10.49 15.98
N GLY A 38 27.41 10.12 16.55
CA GLY A 38 28.04 10.91 17.61
C GLY A 38 27.35 10.80 18.99
N SER A 39 26.57 9.74 19.20
CA SER A 39 25.90 9.44 20.47
C SER A 39 26.90 9.23 21.62
N ASP A 40 26.49 9.64 22.83
CA ASP A 40 27.15 9.37 24.11
C ASP A 40 26.65 8.07 24.77
N GLY A 41 25.82 7.29 24.07
CA GLY A 41 25.36 5.97 24.48
C GLY A 41 23.95 5.92 25.07
N VAL A 42 23.28 7.05 25.30
CA VAL A 42 21.96 7.10 25.95
C VAL A 42 20.89 7.73 25.06
N LEU A 43 19.61 7.47 25.38
CA LEU A 43 18.52 8.26 24.82
C LEU A 43 18.42 9.59 25.55
N HIS A 44 18.16 10.62 24.78
CA HIS A 44 17.92 11.95 25.30
C HIS A 44 16.41 12.20 25.42
N THR A 45 16.02 13.03 26.39
CA THR A 45 14.65 13.51 26.53
C THR A 45 14.64 14.99 26.91
N PRO A 46 13.81 15.82 26.26
CA PRO A 46 13.55 17.20 26.67
C PRO A 46 12.35 17.30 27.63
N GLY A 47 11.78 16.17 28.07
CA GLY A 47 10.58 16.09 28.90
C GLY A 47 9.40 15.37 28.22
N GLY A 48 8.33 15.12 28.99
CA GLY A 48 7.02 14.71 28.45
C GLY A 48 6.90 13.26 27.92
N GLY A 49 7.85 12.37 28.21
CA GLY A 49 7.82 10.97 27.73
C GLY A 49 8.33 10.77 26.30
N TYR A 50 9.00 11.78 25.73
CA TYR A 50 9.59 11.73 24.39
C TYR A 50 11.10 11.46 24.50
N TYR A 51 11.58 10.41 23.82
CA TYR A 51 12.98 10.00 23.83
C TYR A 51 13.54 9.92 22.42
N SER A 52 14.79 10.33 22.21
CA SER A 52 15.46 10.29 20.90
C SER A 52 16.90 9.80 21.01
N GLY A 53 17.39 9.14 19.95
CA GLY A 53 18.81 8.82 19.79
C GLY A 53 19.71 10.06 19.62
N GLY A 54 19.13 11.21 19.26
CA GLY A 54 19.83 12.49 19.16
C GLY A 54 18.87 13.65 18.85
N TYR A 55 19.20 14.84 19.37
CA TYR A 55 18.47 16.09 19.09
C TYR A 55 19.34 17.10 18.36
N GLU A 56 18.70 17.91 17.52
CA GLU A 56 19.34 19.07 16.92
C GLU A 56 19.47 20.21 17.94
N GLY A 57 20.64 20.85 18.01
CA GLY A 57 20.84 22.08 18.80
C GLY A 57 20.96 21.91 20.31
N ALA A 58 20.71 20.72 20.86
CA ALA A 58 21.12 20.37 22.21
C ALA A 58 22.58 19.86 22.16
N GLY A 59 23.46 20.36 23.02
CA GLY A 59 24.87 19.93 23.10
C GLY A 59 25.09 18.45 23.48
N ASN A 60 24.03 17.63 23.48
CA ASN A 60 24.02 16.22 23.87
C ASN A 60 23.48 15.38 22.70
N GLY A 61 24.21 14.34 22.29
CA GLY A 61 23.68 13.29 21.42
C GLY A 61 23.91 13.41 19.92
N GLY A 62 24.81 14.27 19.44
CA GLY A 62 25.38 14.14 18.08
C GLY A 62 24.49 14.54 16.88
N GLY A 63 23.31 15.14 17.11
CA GLY A 63 22.47 15.71 16.05
C GLY A 63 21.24 14.87 15.69
N SER A 64 20.83 14.88 14.41
CA SER A 64 19.58 14.24 13.94
C SER A 64 19.80 13.03 13.03
N LYS A 65 21.03 12.50 12.96
CA LYS A 65 21.43 11.59 11.87
C LYS A 65 22.29 10.43 12.34
N ASN A 66 22.11 9.28 11.69
CA ASN A 66 22.93 8.07 11.85
C ASN A 66 22.89 7.42 13.24
N HIS A 67 21.86 7.68 14.03
CA HIS A 67 21.69 7.03 15.32
C HIS A 67 21.12 5.62 15.13
N ILE A 68 21.56 4.70 15.97
CA ILE A 68 21.07 3.33 16.05
C ILE A 68 20.57 3.13 17.47
N VAL A 69 19.25 3.12 17.62
CA VAL A 69 18.54 2.91 18.88
C VAL A 69 18.08 1.46 18.97
N THR A 70 18.37 0.79 20.07
CA THR A 70 17.83 -0.54 20.36
C THR A 70 17.13 -0.55 21.70
N ILE A 71 15.90 -1.05 21.70
CA ILE A 71 15.01 -1.13 22.85
C ILE A 71 14.68 -2.60 23.07
N THR A 72 15.06 -3.13 24.23
CA THR A 72 14.91 -4.56 24.56
C THR A 72 14.12 -4.72 25.85
N GLY A 73 13.03 -5.51 25.79
CA GLY A 73 12.23 -5.89 26.96
C GLY A 73 12.84 -7.05 27.74
N SER A 74 12.22 -7.41 28.86
CA SER A 74 12.55 -8.62 29.62
C SER A 74 11.30 -9.46 29.91
N ALA A 75 11.50 -10.73 30.28
CA ALA A 75 10.40 -11.66 30.51
C ALA A 75 9.59 -11.36 31.78
N SER A 76 10.14 -10.58 32.72
CA SER A 76 9.68 -10.48 34.12
C SER A 76 9.04 -9.16 34.52
N GLY A 77 8.96 -8.13 33.67
CA GLY A 77 8.35 -6.90 34.17
C GLY A 77 8.05 -5.79 33.20
N THR A 78 7.45 -4.77 33.82
CA THR A 78 6.66 -3.66 33.28
C THR A 78 7.32 -2.84 32.17
N ASP A 79 6.44 -2.20 31.44
CA ASP A 79 6.37 -1.85 30.02
C ASP A 79 6.78 -0.38 29.75
N MET A 80 7.47 -0.06 28.64
CA MET A 80 7.75 1.33 28.21
C MET A 80 6.54 1.96 27.49
N SER A 81 5.34 1.49 27.81
CA SER A 81 4.06 1.80 27.18
C SER A 81 3.69 3.27 27.20
N GLY A 82 4.37 4.07 28.03
CA GLY A 82 4.22 5.52 28.13
C GLY A 82 5.26 6.34 27.37
N TYR A 83 6.23 5.71 26.70
CA TYR A 83 7.32 6.39 26.00
C TYR A 83 7.16 6.38 24.48
N SER A 84 7.30 7.56 23.89
CA SER A 84 7.43 7.76 22.45
C SER A 84 8.91 7.84 22.10
N ILE A 85 9.38 6.96 21.22
CA ILE A 85 10.80 6.80 20.93
C ILE A 85 11.09 7.12 19.47
N TYR A 86 12.09 7.97 19.27
CA TYR A 86 12.55 8.46 17.98
C TYR A 86 13.95 7.93 17.70
N GLY A 87 14.22 7.47 16.48
CA GLY A 87 15.58 7.11 16.09
C GLY A 87 16.49 8.33 16.07
N GLY A 88 16.01 9.45 15.54
CA GLY A 88 16.69 10.75 15.58
C GLY A 88 15.79 11.90 15.15
N GLY A 89 16.28 13.13 15.33
CA GLY A 89 15.50 14.33 15.05
C GLY A 89 14.57 14.72 16.21
N MET A 90 13.77 15.77 16.00
CA MET A 90 13.09 16.46 17.09
C MET A 90 11.61 16.10 17.14
N GLY A 91 11.28 15.04 17.87
CA GLY A 91 9.89 14.65 18.15
C GLY A 91 9.18 15.48 19.24
N HIS A 92 9.85 16.47 19.84
CA HIS A 92 9.28 17.24 20.96
C HIS A 92 8.63 18.56 20.51
N PRO A 93 7.40 18.90 20.97
CA PRO A 93 6.68 20.11 20.52
C PRO A 93 7.32 21.46 20.87
N SER A 94 8.21 21.51 21.87
CA SER A 94 8.86 22.76 22.28
C SER A 94 10.16 23.09 21.53
N ILE A 95 10.69 22.16 20.72
CA ILE A 95 11.98 22.36 20.04
C ILE A 95 11.78 22.24 18.54
N THR A 96 12.09 23.31 17.82
CA THR A 96 11.84 23.41 16.38
C THR A 96 13.03 22.86 15.57
N PRO A 97 12.86 21.81 14.75
CA PRO A 97 13.93 21.28 13.92
C PRO A 97 14.22 22.20 12.73
N THR A 98 15.51 22.36 12.43
CA THR A 98 16.02 23.07 11.26
C THR A 98 16.50 22.13 10.16
N THR A 99 16.80 20.86 10.49
CA THR A 99 17.28 19.87 9.52
C THR A 99 16.37 18.64 9.39
N SER A 100 16.68 17.82 8.38
CA SER A 100 16.08 16.51 8.15
C SER A 100 16.66 15.47 9.10
N ALA A 101 15.82 14.56 9.57
CA ALA A 101 16.23 13.38 10.35
C ALA A 101 16.62 12.25 9.40
N ASP A 102 17.90 11.88 9.36
CA ASP A 102 18.42 11.04 8.28
C ASP A 102 19.13 9.78 8.79
N ARG A 103 18.87 8.65 8.12
CA ARG A 103 19.60 7.38 8.29
C ARG A 103 19.62 6.88 9.73
N ASN A 104 18.58 7.17 10.50
CA ASN A 104 18.43 6.64 11.84
C ASN A 104 17.80 5.26 11.80
N GLN A 105 18.22 4.39 12.70
CA GLN A 105 17.67 3.06 12.88
C GLN A 105 17.11 2.94 14.30
N ILE A 106 15.92 2.35 14.43
CA ILE A 106 15.36 1.97 15.71
C ILE A 106 14.86 0.53 15.66
N THR A 107 15.23 -0.26 16.66
CA THR A 107 14.77 -1.64 16.83
C THR A 107 14.09 -1.78 18.19
N VAL A 108 12.84 -2.23 18.20
CA VAL A 108 12.08 -2.55 19.41
C VAL A 108 11.81 -4.04 19.43
N GLN A 109 12.32 -4.74 20.45
CA GLN A 109 12.39 -6.20 20.42
C GLN A 109 12.20 -6.87 21.79
N ASN A 110 12.06 -8.19 21.75
CA ASN A 110 12.04 -9.09 22.92
C ASN A 110 11.00 -8.68 23.96
N ARG A 111 9.73 -8.62 23.55
CA ARG A 111 8.58 -8.29 24.40
C ARG A 111 8.64 -6.88 24.98
N ALA A 112 9.48 -6.00 24.43
CA ALA A 112 9.38 -4.58 24.68
C ALA A 112 8.00 -4.11 24.24
N THR A 113 7.41 -3.25 25.05
CA THR A 113 6.19 -2.54 24.68
C THR A 113 6.47 -1.04 24.79
N VAL A 114 6.02 -0.26 23.81
CA VAL A 114 6.28 1.17 23.65
C VAL A 114 5.04 1.91 23.18
N THR A 115 4.97 3.22 23.38
CA THR A 115 3.83 4.01 22.90
C THR A 115 3.89 4.22 21.39
N THR A 116 4.95 4.88 20.92
CA THR A 116 5.10 5.38 19.54
C THR A 116 6.53 5.14 19.11
N VAL A 117 6.72 4.73 17.86
CA VAL A 117 8.05 4.51 17.29
C VAL A 117 8.16 5.25 15.97
N ILE A 118 9.11 6.19 15.87
CA ILE A 118 9.35 6.96 14.66
C ILE A 118 10.84 6.89 14.31
N GLY A 119 11.20 6.39 13.13
CA GLY A 119 12.61 6.27 12.74
C GLY A 119 13.32 7.62 12.72
N GLY A 120 12.65 8.66 12.19
CA GLY A 120 13.09 10.05 12.37
C GLY A 120 11.99 11.07 12.14
N GLU A 121 12.03 12.18 12.88
CA GLU A 121 11.11 13.31 12.71
C GLU A 121 11.88 14.63 12.57
N GLY A 122 11.55 15.44 11.55
CA GLY A 122 12.20 16.72 11.32
C GLY A 122 11.62 17.49 10.15
N LYS A 123 12.38 18.46 9.64
CA LYS A 123 12.05 19.22 8.41
C LYS A 123 12.35 18.38 7.15
N GLY A 124 11.92 17.13 7.19
CA GLY A 124 12.33 16.05 6.32
C GLY A 124 12.70 14.80 7.13
N ALA A 125 12.55 13.63 6.51
CA ALA A 125 12.97 12.36 7.07
C ALA A 125 13.47 11.45 5.94
N THR A 126 14.76 11.09 5.96
CA THR A 126 15.38 10.35 4.85
C THR A 126 16.08 9.08 5.29
N GLY A 127 15.75 7.93 4.70
CA GLY A 127 16.50 6.69 4.86
C GLY A 127 16.43 6.10 6.28
N ASN A 128 15.42 6.46 7.07
CA ASN A 128 15.28 5.93 8.43
C ASN A 128 14.66 4.53 8.41
N THR A 129 15.01 3.69 9.38
CA THR A 129 14.53 2.31 9.48
C THR A 129 13.97 2.03 10.87
N VAL A 130 12.76 1.45 10.93
CA VAL A 130 12.15 0.94 12.16
C VAL A 130 12.01 -0.57 12.06
N ASN A 131 12.42 -1.31 13.10
CA ASN A 131 12.23 -2.75 13.21
C ASN A 131 11.44 -3.06 14.48
N ILE A 132 10.30 -3.74 14.35
CA ILE A 132 9.48 -4.22 15.47
C ILE A 132 9.51 -5.75 15.45
N ILE A 133 10.08 -6.37 16.49
CA ILE A 133 10.40 -7.81 16.50
C ILE A 133 9.93 -8.44 17.81
N ASN A 134 8.84 -9.21 17.76
CA ASN A 134 8.19 -9.78 18.96
C ASN A 134 7.94 -8.71 20.03
N ALA A 135 7.42 -7.56 19.63
CA ALA A 135 7.22 -6.39 20.49
C ALA A 135 5.83 -5.80 20.29
N THR A 136 5.40 -4.98 21.24
CA THR A 136 4.10 -4.31 21.19
C THR A 136 4.26 -2.80 21.03
N VAL A 137 3.46 -2.20 20.15
CA VAL A 137 3.38 -0.74 19.99
C VAL A 137 1.94 -0.29 20.21
N ASN A 138 1.72 0.56 21.19
CA ASN A 138 0.37 0.95 21.59
C ASN A 138 -0.29 1.92 20.60
N ARG A 139 0.50 2.76 19.93
CA ARG A 139 0.01 3.80 19.01
C ARG A 139 0.53 3.60 17.60
N VAL A 140 1.60 4.28 17.20
CA VAL A 140 1.99 4.39 15.78
C VAL A 140 3.42 3.93 15.53
N VAL A 141 3.65 3.40 14.33
CA VAL A 141 4.97 3.05 13.81
C VAL A 141 5.21 3.77 12.48
N LEU A 142 6.18 4.68 12.44
CA LEU A 142 6.52 5.41 11.21
C LEU A 142 7.99 5.23 10.87
N GLY A 143 8.31 4.88 9.62
CA GLY A 143 9.69 4.88 9.15
C GLY A 143 10.28 6.28 9.25
N GLY A 144 9.57 7.30 8.75
CA GLY A 144 9.95 8.70 8.89
C GLY A 144 8.77 9.67 8.82
N ASN A 145 8.82 10.72 9.64
CA ASN A 145 7.84 11.80 9.63
C ASN A 145 8.52 13.10 9.17
N GLY A 146 8.31 13.47 7.90
CA GLY A 146 8.90 14.66 7.29
C GLY A 146 8.23 15.96 7.71
N THR A 147 7.35 15.96 8.71
CA THR A 147 6.68 17.17 9.20
C THR A 147 6.71 17.21 10.71
N TRP A 148 7.34 18.24 11.25
CA TRP A 148 7.37 18.48 12.68
C TRP A 148 6.09 19.15 13.18
N ALA A 149 5.53 18.61 14.26
CA ALA A 149 4.36 19.16 14.98
C ALA A 149 3.15 19.51 14.07
N GLY A 150 3.07 18.91 12.88
CA GLY A 150 2.05 19.24 11.89
C GLY A 150 2.07 20.71 11.46
N LYS A 151 3.23 21.37 11.39
CA LYS A 151 3.32 22.80 11.03
C LYS A 151 3.83 23.00 9.59
N PRO A 152 3.17 23.84 8.76
CA PRO A 152 3.58 24.08 7.37
C PRO A 152 5.04 24.54 7.21
N GLY A 153 5.50 25.47 8.05
CA GLY A 153 6.86 26.04 8.00
C GLY A 153 7.98 25.04 8.34
N TYR A 154 7.64 23.89 8.90
CA TYR A 154 8.57 22.85 9.36
C TYR A 154 8.27 21.50 8.68
N SER A 155 7.89 21.57 7.41
CA SER A 155 7.63 20.43 6.55
C SER A 155 8.74 20.23 5.51
N GLY A 156 9.10 18.97 5.29
CA GLY A 156 10.00 18.50 4.24
C GLY A 156 9.52 17.16 3.70
N ASN A 157 10.34 16.56 2.84
CA ASN A 157 10.01 15.29 2.19
C ASN A 157 10.26 14.09 3.12
N ALA A 158 9.55 12.99 2.89
CA ALA A 158 9.83 11.70 3.52
C ALA A 158 10.34 10.73 2.46
N VAL A 159 11.63 10.38 2.48
CA VAL A 159 12.26 9.65 1.37
C VAL A 159 12.97 8.40 1.85
N GLY A 160 12.68 7.23 1.26
CA GLY A 160 13.44 6.00 1.46
C GLY A 160 13.34 5.41 2.87
N ASN A 161 12.30 5.75 3.63
CA ASN A 161 12.13 5.26 5.00
C ASN A 161 11.48 3.87 5.00
N THR A 162 11.85 3.03 5.96
CA THR A 162 11.42 1.63 6.03
C THR A 162 10.86 1.28 7.40
N VAL A 163 9.77 0.52 7.43
CA VAL A 163 9.27 -0.17 8.62
C VAL A 163 9.29 -1.68 8.37
N ASN A 164 9.88 -2.44 9.29
CA ASN A 164 9.88 -3.91 9.29
C ASN A 164 9.12 -4.41 10.52
N ILE A 165 8.14 -5.28 10.32
CA ILE A 165 7.35 -5.91 11.38
C ILE A 165 7.54 -7.42 11.28
N GLU A 166 8.09 -8.02 12.34
CA GLU A 166 8.53 -9.40 12.38
C GLU A 166 8.05 -10.11 13.65
N GLY A 167 8.09 -11.45 13.63
CA GLY A 167 7.62 -12.27 14.75
C GLY A 167 6.14 -12.08 15.07
N ASN A 168 5.79 -12.25 16.35
CA ASN A 168 4.43 -12.08 16.87
C ASN A 168 4.21 -10.64 17.39
N SER A 169 4.69 -9.65 16.63
CA SER A 169 4.56 -8.24 17.03
C SER A 169 3.11 -7.78 16.98
N HIS A 170 2.75 -6.85 17.86
CA HIS A 170 1.39 -6.35 18.01
C HIS A 170 1.36 -4.81 17.94
N ILE A 171 0.61 -4.26 16.99
CA ILE A 171 0.40 -2.82 16.85
C ILE A 171 -1.08 -2.54 17.12
N ILE A 172 -1.36 -1.89 18.24
CA ILE A 172 -2.73 -1.76 18.76
C ILE A 172 -3.43 -0.56 18.10
N GLY A 173 -2.82 0.61 18.20
CA GLY A 173 -3.40 1.87 17.78
C GLY A 173 -4.48 2.40 18.72
N ASP A 174 -4.63 3.73 18.72
CA ASP A 174 -5.67 4.42 19.49
C ASP A 174 -6.43 5.46 18.65
N ASN A 175 -7.58 5.91 19.15
CA ASN A 175 -8.43 6.87 18.43
C ASN A 175 -7.78 8.26 18.30
N ASN A 176 -6.88 8.63 19.22
CA ASN A 176 -6.15 9.89 19.18
C ASN A 176 -5.15 9.93 18.03
N THR A 177 -4.59 8.79 17.66
CA THR A 177 -3.57 8.63 16.61
C THR A 177 -4.14 8.90 15.21
N VAL A 178 -5.40 8.58 14.96
CA VAL A 178 -6.07 8.80 13.66
C VAL A 178 -6.16 10.27 13.30
N GLY A 179 -6.45 11.13 14.27
CA GLY A 179 -6.55 12.57 14.07
C GLY A 179 -5.20 13.21 13.73
N SER A 180 -4.09 12.59 14.18
CA SER A 180 -2.75 13.19 14.07
C SER A 180 -1.84 12.56 13.02
N PHE A 181 -2.03 11.29 12.63
CA PHE A 181 -1.10 10.55 11.75
C PHE A 181 -1.74 9.91 10.51
N GLU A 182 -3.07 9.89 10.42
CA GLU A 182 -3.84 9.28 9.32
C GLU A 182 -3.72 7.74 9.13
N ALA A 183 -2.58 7.14 9.48
CA ALA A 183 -2.31 5.69 9.49
C ALA A 183 -1.63 5.23 10.78
N ILE A 184 -1.68 3.93 11.05
CA ILE A 184 -1.06 3.32 12.25
C ILE A 184 0.34 2.77 11.96
N VAL A 185 0.56 2.33 10.73
CA VAL A 185 1.87 1.96 10.21
C VAL A 185 2.06 2.69 8.89
N SER A 186 3.15 3.44 8.77
CA SER A 186 3.50 4.13 7.52
C SER A 186 5.01 4.05 7.29
N GLY A 187 5.42 3.77 6.06
CA GLY A 187 6.82 3.88 5.67
C GLY A 187 7.30 5.32 5.83
N GLY A 188 6.53 6.29 5.31
CA GLY A 188 6.89 7.70 5.40
C GLY A 188 5.72 8.65 5.25
N ARG A 189 5.83 9.82 5.87
CA ARG A 189 4.76 10.83 5.86
C ARG A 189 5.28 12.21 5.51
N ALA A 190 4.61 12.87 4.57
CA ALA A 190 4.89 14.24 4.16
C ALA A 190 3.61 15.09 4.12
N ARG A 191 3.69 16.36 4.48
CA ARG A 191 2.52 17.27 4.50
C ARG A 191 2.83 18.59 3.82
N TYR A 192 1.77 19.34 3.49
CA TYR A 192 1.86 20.71 2.97
C TYR A 192 2.54 20.78 1.59
N GLY A 193 2.13 19.90 0.68
CA GLY A 193 2.65 19.86 -0.69
C GLY A 193 4.05 19.25 -0.84
N ARG A 194 4.56 18.61 0.22
CA ARG A 194 5.83 17.87 0.23
C ARG A 194 5.64 16.44 -0.28
N SER A 195 6.74 15.85 -0.74
CA SER A 195 6.72 14.52 -1.34
C SER A 195 7.06 13.40 -0.35
N ALA A 196 6.44 12.24 -0.55
CA ALA A 196 6.82 11.00 0.10
C ALA A 196 7.26 9.97 -0.95
N GLU A 197 8.52 9.57 -0.96
CA GLU A 197 9.08 8.76 -2.05
C GLU A 197 9.85 7.53 -1.55
N ASN A 198 9.65 6.39 -2.21
CA ASN A 198 10.36 5.13 -1.97
C ASN A 198 10.29 4.63 -0.52
N ASN A 199 9.22 4.96 0.21
CA ASN A 199 9.03 4.48 1.57
C ASN A 199 8.37 3.10 1.56
N THR A 200 8.75 2.22 2.48
CA THR A 200 8.31 0.83 2.46
C THR A 200 7.88 0.33 3.84
N VAL A 201 6.81 -0.46 3.88
CA VAL A 201 6.43 -1.28 5.03
C VAL A 201 6.56 -2.76 4.67
N ASN A 202 7.27 -3.53 5.49
CA ASN A 202 7.44 -4.97 5.31
C ASN A 202 6.84 -5.72 6.50
N ILE A 203 5.84 -6.55 6.25
CA ILE A 203 5.21 -7.42 7.26
C ILE A 203 5.63 -8.86 6.96
N LYS A 204 6.58 -9.37 7.75
CA LYS A 204 7.20 -10.69 7.54
C LYS A 204 6.76 -11.73 8.58
N GLY A 205 6.28 -11.28 9.73
CA GLY A 205 5.82 -12.13 10.84
C GLY A 205 4.30 -12.32 10.91
N ALA A 206 3.86 -13.13 11.86
CA ALA A 206 2.44 -13.28 12.22
C ALA A 206 1.99 -12.07 13.08
N ALA A 207 2.06 -10.88 12.50
CA ALA A 207 1.80 -9.63 13.19
C ALA A 207 0.29 -9.43 13.41
N GLN A 208 -0.05 -8.89 14.58
CA GLN A 208 -1.39 -8.41 14.88
C GLN A 208 -1.43 -6.88 14.73
N ILE A 209 -2.37 -6.37 13.95
CA ILE A 209 -2.59 -4.92 13.76
C ILE A 209 -4.08 -4.65 13.95
N ASP A 210 -4.46 -4.08 15.10
CA ASP A 210 -5.86 -4.10 15.54
C ASP A 210 -6.75 -3.07 14.85
N LYS A 211 -6.16 -1.94 14.43
CA LYS A 211 -6.94 -0.79 13.95
C LYS A 211 -6.31 -0.10 12.75
N TYR A 212 -7.16 0.59 12.00
CA TYR A 212 -6.82 1.56 10.96
C TYR A 212 -6.00 1.00 9.79
N ARG A 213 -5.31 1.91 9.09
CA ARG A 213 -4.63 1.68 7.82
C ARG A 213 -3.15 1.39 8.00
N ILE A 214 -2.65 0.59 7.07
CA ILE A 214 -1.22 0.32 6.84
C ILE A 214 -0.88 0.89 5.48
N GLU A 215 0.18 1.67 5.38
CA GLU A 215 0.51 2.32 4.12
C GLU A 215 2.01 2.39 3.84
N GLY A 216 2.39 2.41 2.57
CA GLY A 216 3.76 2.75 2.20
C GLY A 216 4.07 4.22 2.54
N ALA A 217 3.15 5.13 2.21
CA ALA A 217 3.25 6.54 2.59
C ALA A 217 1.93 7.32 2.59
N THR A 218 1.92 8.45 3.30
CA THR A 218 0.87 9.48 3.22
C THR A 218 1.43 10.82 2.75
N ILE A 219 0.66 11.49 1.86
CA ILE A 219 0.82 12.90 1.50
C ILE A 219 -0.43 13.73 1.83
N HIS A 220 -0.23 15.00 2.16
CA HIS A 220 -1.30 15.94 2.53
C HIS A 220 -1.14 17.29 1.81
N GLN A 221 -2.27 17.85 1.34
CA GLN A 221 -2.34 19.11 0.57
C GLN A 221 -1.47 19.12 -0.69
N GLY A 222 -1.53 18.04 -1.48
CA GLY A 222 -0.79 17.90 -2.73
C GLY A 222 0.57 17.23 -2.53
N GLY A 223 1.47 17.45 -3.49
CA GLY A 223 2.80 16.83 -3.52
C GLY A 223 2.83 15.55 -4.35
N SER A 224 3.91 14.79 -4.21
CA SER A 224 4.15 13.54 -4.94
C SER A 224 4.30 12.37 -3.98
N ALA A 225 3.58 11.28 -4.24
CA ALA A 225 3.83 9.97 -3.65
C ALA A 225 4.36 9.03 -4.73
N LYS A 226 5.66 8.69 -4.67
CA LYS A 226 6.31 7.88 -5.71
C LYS A 226 7.02 6.66 -5.18
N GLY A 227 6.72 5.49 -5.72
CA GLY A 227 7.45 4.25 -5.43
C GLY A 227 7.27 3.73 -4.00
N ASN A 228 6.23 4.16 -3.28
CA ASN A 228 5.98 3.72 -1.91
C ASN A 228 5.27 2.35 -1.91
N GLY A 229 5.56 1.52 -0.90
CA GLY A 229 5.22 0.11 -0.96
C GLY A 229 4.79 -0.51 0.36
N VAL A 230 3.91 -1.50 0.28
CA VAL A 230 3.67 -2.47 1.37
C VAL A 230 3.95 -3.89 0.86
N ASN A 231 4.82 -4.63 1.54
CA ASN A 231 5.14 -6.03 1.25
C ASN A 231 4.66 -6.93 2.38
N ILE A 232 3.91 -7.98 2.05
CA ILE A 232 3.34 -8.92 3.02
C ILE A 232 3.76 -10.34 2.68
N THR A 233 4.60 -10.92 3.53
CA THR A 233 4.96 -12.34 3.51
C THR A 233 4.53 -13.07 4.79
N GLY A 234 4.26 -12.31 5.84
CA GLY A 234 3.75 -12.81 7.12
C GLY A 234 2.24 -13.06 7.15
N ALA A 235 1.80 -13.90 8.07
CA ALA A 235 0.38 -14.24 8.28
C ALA A 235 -0.32 -13.16 9.12
N ILE A 236 -0.90 -12.17 8.45
CA ILE A 236 -1.64 -11.07 9.07
C ILE A 236 -3.14 -11.19 8.75
N VAL A 237 -3.98 -10.90 9.74
CA VAL A 237 -5.45 -10.88 9.59
C VAL A 237 -5.96 -9.50 9.93
N LEU A 238 -6.65 -8.86 8.98
CA LEU A 238 -7.26 -7.54 9.17
C LEU A 238 -8.76 -7.64 9.41
N SER A 239 -9.23 -6.91 10.41
CA SER A 239 -10.64 -6.73 10.75
C SER A 239 -11.35 -5.79 9.76
N ASN A 240 -12.68 -5.83 9.76
CA ASN A 240 -13.50 -4.96 8.92
C ASN A 240 -13.17 -3.47 9.17
N GLY A 241 -13.06 -2.69 8.08
CA GLY A 241 -12.76 -1.26 8.13
C GLY A 241 -11.27 -0.91 8.13
N GLN A 242 -10.38 -1.90 8.15
CA GLN A 242 -8.95 -1.69 7.90
C GLN A 242 -8.66 -1.75 6.39
N GLU A 243 -7.63 -1.05 5.94
CA GLU A 243 -7.21 -1.00 4.54
C GLU A 243 -5.68 -1.00 4.45
N ILE A 244 -5.16 -1.45 3.30
CA ILE A 244 -3.74 -1.37 2.98
C ILE A 244 -3.54 -0.63 1.67
N ASP A 245 -2.69 0.37 1.69
CA ASP A 245 -2.45 1.24 0.56
C ASP A 245 -0.95 1.38 0.25
N GLY A 246 -0.54 1.30 -1.01
CA GLY A 246 0.85 1.61 -1.38
C GLY A 246 1.18 3.08 -1.06
N ALA A 247 0.25 3.99 -1.37
CA ALA A 247 0.29 5.38 -0.91
C ALA A 247 -1.12 5.98 -0.79
N VAL A 248 -1.26 7.01 0.05
CA VAL A 248 -2.51 7.74 0.27
C VAL A 248 -2.30 9.24 0.08
N SER A 249 -3.19 9.90 -0.69
CA SER A 249 -3.41 11.35 -0.63
C SER A 249 -4.67 11.64 0.16
N VAL A 250 -4.54 12.34 1.27
CA VAL A 250 -5.64 12.57 2.23
C VAL A 250 -6.37 13.90 2.01
N SER A 251 -6.04 14.62 0.93
CA SER A 251 -6.58 15.95 0.64
C SER A 251 -7.14 16.00 -0.78
N PRO A 252 -8.35 15.46 -1.02
CA PRO A 252 -8.89 15.22 -2.36
C PRO A 252 -8.96 16.48 -3.24
N ASN A 253 -9.13 17.65 -2.64
CA ASN A 253 -9.23 18.92 -3.36
C ASN A 253 -7.88 19.44 -3.91
N PHE A 254 -6.76 18.82 -3.55
CA PHE A 254 -5.42 19.24 -3.97
C PHE A 254 -4.89 18.34 -5.08
N ALA A 255 -4.35 18.96 -6.13
CA ALA A 255 -3.63 18.22 -7.16
C ALA A 255 -2.42 17.50 -6.54
N SER A 256 -2.37 16.18 -6.75
CA SER A 256 -1.34 15.29 -6.23
C SER A 256 -0.90 14.33 -7.34
N THR A 257 0.36 13.89 -7.28
CA THR A 257 0.86 12.83 -8.18
C THR A 257 1.09 11.55 -7.39
N LEU A 258 0.47 10.45 -7.79
CA LEU A 258 0.66 9.13 -7.21
C LEU A 258 1.27 8.22 -8.28
N GLU A 259 2.56 7.91 -8.20
CA GLU A 259 3.27 7.15 -9.24
C GLU A 259 3.94 5.89 -8.69
N LYS A 260 3.73 4.73 -9.33
CA LYS A 260 4.47 3.47 -9.02
C LYS A 260 4.35 2.99 -7.57
N ASN A 261 3.32 3.42 -6.85
CA ASN A 261 3.06 2.93 -5.50
C ASN A 261 2.46 1.53 -5.56
N TYR A 262 2.72 0.71 -4.56
CA TYR A 262 2.46 -0.72 -4.68
C TYR A 262 2.08 -1.43 -3.39
N VAL A 263 1.34 -2.53 -3.55
CA VAL A 263 1.16 -3.54 -2.50
C VAL A 263 1.43 -4.92 -3.10
N VAL A 264 2.30 -5.70 -2.44
CA VAL A 264 2.62 -7.09 -2.85
C VAL A 264 2.31 -8.04 -1.71
N ILE A 265 1.49 -9.05 -1.99
CA ILE A 265 1.02 -10.02 -1.00
C ILE A 265 1.41 -11.43 -1.45
N ASN A 266 2.21 -12.09 -0.63
CA ASN A 266 2.66 -13.45 -0.84
C ASN A 266 2.66 -14.22 0.48
N SER A 267 1.48 -14.35 1.08
CA SER A 267 1.31 -15.13 2.30
C SER A 267 -0.01 -15.88 2.31
N ALA A 268 0.04 -17.21 2.35
CA ALA A 268 -1.15 -18.05 2.47
C ALA A 268 -1.96 -17.75 3.74
N GLY A 269 -1.29 -17.28 4.79
CA GLY A 269 -1.92 -16.92 6.06
C GLY A 269 -2.52 -15.51 6.09
N ALA A 270 -2.29 -14.69 5.05
CA ALA A 270 -2.84 -13.34 5.02
C ALA A 270 -4.35 -13.37 4.71
N LYS A 271 -5.14 -12.68 5.53
CA LYS A 271 -6.58 -12.44 5.31
C LYS A 271 -6.84 -10.95 5.46
N LEU A 272 -6.98 -10.26 4.33
CA LEU A 272 -6.97 -8.82 4.26
C LEU A 272 -8.29 -8.27 3.70
N GLN A 273 -8.44 -6.96 3.83
CA GLN A 273 -9.61 -6.23 3.36
C GLN A 273 -9.33 -5.63 1.97
N ASN A 274 -9.68 -4.37 1.76
CA ASN A 274 -9.45 -3.67 0.51
C ASN A 274 -7.98 -3.27 0.39
N ILE A 275 -7.38 -3.58 -0.76
CA ILE A 275 -5.98 -3.30 -1.05
C ILE A 275 -5.91 -2.33 -2.23
N THR A 276 -5.18 -1.23 -2.07
CA THR A 276 -4.96 -0.31 -3.18
C THR A 276 -3.48 -0.02 -3.43
N GLY A 277 -3.09 0.12 -4.70
CA GLY A 277 -1.76 0.63 -5.04
C GLY A 277 -1.63 2.10 -4.66
N ALA A 278 -2.65 2.89 -4.99
CA ALA A 278 -2.76 4.30 -4.65
C ALA A 278 -4.20 4.73 -4.33
N ASN A 279 -4.41 5.28 -3.13
CA ASN A 279 -5.68 5.81 -2.67
C ASN A 279 -5.66 7.35 -2.70
N ALA A 280 -6.46 7.97 -3.56
CA ALA A 280 -6.37 9.40 -3.80
C ALA A 280 -7.24 10.29 -2.89
N THR A 281 -8.07 9.70 -2.02
CA THR A 281 -9.04 10.46 -1.22
C THR A 281 -9.06 10.06 0.25
N ARG A 282 -8.78 8.79 0.59
CA ARG A 282 -9.05 8.17 1.90
C ARG A 282 -10.54 8.12 2.28
N GLU A 283 -11.42 8.55 1.38
CA GLU A 283 -12.86 8.67 1.56
C GLU A 283 -13.63 7.56 0.82
N GLY A 284 -14.96 7.56 0.96
CA GLY A 284 -15.84 6.63 0.28
C GLY A 284 -15.90 6.83 -1.24
N ILE A 285 -16.70 5.99 -1.89
CA ILE A 285 -16.82 5.90 -3.36
C ILE A 285 -17.49 7.09 -4.05
N THR A 286 -17.94 8.09 -3.28
CA THR A 286 -18.68 9.26 -3.77
C THR A 286 -17.81 10.51 -3.88
N THR A 287 -16.71 10.60 -3.13
CA THR A 287 -15.81 11.76 -3.15
C THR A 287 -14.63 11.48 -4.08
N GLY A 288 -14.50 12.26 -5.15
CA GLY A 288 -13.35 12.23 -6.05
C GLY A 288 -12.19 13.09 -5.59
N SER A 289 -11.00 12.83 -6.13
CA SER A 289 -9.82 13.69 -5.94
C SER A 289 -9.42 14.40 -7.23
N ASN A 290 -8.58 15.43 -7.08
CA ASN A 290 -7.85 16.09 -8.17
C ASN A 290 -6.51 15.40 -8.49
N ALA A 291 -6.27 14.19 -7.99
CA ALA A 291 -4.99 13.51 -8.16
C ALA A 291 -4.84 12.87 -9.54
N THR A 292 -3.60 12.77 -10.00
CA THR A 292 -3.18 11.90 -11.11
C THR A 292 -2.48 10.68 -10.55
N ALA A 293 -3.02 9.49 -10.84
CA ALA A 293 -2.44 8.21 -10.45
C ALA A 293 -1.86 7.51 -11.69
N SER A 294 -0.57 7.14 -11.66
CA SER A 294 0.04 6.38 -12.72
C SER A 294 0.88 5.18 -12.27
N LYS A 295 0.76 4.05 -12.97
CA LYS A 295 1.58 2.85 -12.76
C LYS A 295 1.55 2.27 -11.34
N ASN A 296 0.51 2.60 -10.56
CA ASN A 296 0.33 2.06 -9.22
C ASN A 296 -0.29 0.66 -9.31
N TYR A 297 0.05 -0.22 -8.37
CA TYR A 297 -0.34 -1.61 -8.52
C TYR A 297 -0.56 -2.41 -7.24
N VAL A 298 -1.35 -3.48 -7.40
CA VAL A 298 -1.48 -4.54 -6.39
C VAL A 298 -1.09 -5.86 -7.03
N LYS A 299 -0.23 -6.65 -6.37
CA LYS A 299 0.10 -8.03 -6.76
C LYS A 299 -0.35 -9.00 -5.67
N LEU A 300 -1.28 -9.89 -6.01
CA LEU A 300 -1.69 -11.00 -5.14
C LEU A 300 -1.11 -12.31 -5.67
N GLN A 301 -0.18 -12.87 -4.90
CA GLN A 301 0.47 -14.14 -5.21
C GLN A 301 -0.07 -15.28 -4.34
N ASN A 302 -0.47 -14.96 -3.10
CA ASN A 302 -1.08 -15.90 -2.17
C ASN A 302 -1.88 -15.14 -1.09
N GLY A 303 -2.77 -15.82 -0.37
CA GLY A 303 -3.62 -15.26 0.68
C GLY A 303 -5.04 -14.94 0.21
N GLU A 304 -5.83 -14.30 1.08
CA GLU A 304 -7.20 -13.89 0.80
C GLU A 304 -7.36 -12.38 0.99
N VAL A 305 -8.00 -11.69 0.05
CA VAL A 305 -8.28 -10.25 0.12
C VAL A 305 -9.74 -9.95 -0.24
N ARG A 306 -10.29 -8.83 0.23
CA ARG A 306 -11.65 -8.40 -0.16
C ARG A 306 -11.69 -7.94 -1.61
N SER A 307 -10.77 -7.06 -2.00
CA SER A 307 -10.68 -6.47 -3.32
C SER A 307 -9.26 -5.97 -3.59
N THR A 308 -8.90 -5.82 -4.86
CA THR A 308 -7.64 -5.19 -5.27
C THR A 308 -7.90 -4.09 -6.29
N THR A 309 -7.20 -2.96 -6.15
CA THR A 309 -7.36 -1.80 -7.03
C THR A 309 -6.01 -1.13 -7.27
N GLY A 310 -5.59 -0.94 -8.52
CA GLY A 310 -4.34 -0.22 -8.81
C GLY A 310 -4.42 1.26 -8.38
N SER A 311 -5.45 1.98 -8.82
CA SER A 311 -5.75 3.37 -8.42
C SER A 311 -7.20 3.56 -7.94
N TYR A 312 -7.39 4.30 -6.86
CA TYR A 312 -8.71 4.56 -6.28
C TYR A 312 -9.02 6.06 -6.22
N MET A 313 -10.12 6.46 -6.87
CA MET A 313 -10.72 7.81 -6.88
C MET A 313 -9.82 8.95 -7.39
N ALA A 314 -8.84 8.64 -8.25
CA ALA A 314 -8.07 9.65 -8.99
C ALA A 314 -8.95 10.33 -10.07
N ALA A 315 -8.69 11.60 -10.38
CA ALA A 315 -9.30 12.28 -11.53
C ALA A 315 -8.71 11.77 -12.85
N VAL A 316 -7.42 11.45 -12.85
CA VAL A 316 -6.71 10.90 -14.00
C VAL A 316 -5.99 9.63 -13.59
N SER A 317 -6.24 8.54 -14.30
CA SER A 317 -5.68 7.22 -14.03
C SER A 317 -4.96 6.70 -15.27
N ASN A 318 -3.68 6.36 -15.16
CA ASN A 318 -2.86 5.88 -16.27
C ASN A 318 -2.03 4.64 -15.91
N ASP A 319 -2.10 3.57 -16.70
CA ASP A 319 -1.26 2.37 -16.54
C ASP A 319 -1.32 1.70 -15.13
N ASN A 320 -2.36 1.96 -14.33
CA ASN A 320 -2.51 1.35 -13.01
C ASN A 320 -3.08 -0.06 -13.15
N TYR A 321 -2.68 -0.98 -12.25
CA TYR A 321 -3.04 -2.37 -12.44
C TYR A 321 -3.21 -3.21 -11.18
N SER A 322 -4.03 -4.26 -11.30
CA SER A 322 -4.01 -5.39 -10.38
C SER A 322 -3.47 -6.63 -11.11
N GLU A 323 -2.59 -7.38 -10.48
CA GLU A 323 -2.06 -8.64 -10.99
C GLU A 323 -2.31 -9.77 -9.98
N ILE A 324 -3.04 -10.80 -10.41
CA ILE A 324 -3.42 -11.95 -9.59
C ILE A 324 -2.76 -13.19 -10.17
N SER A 325 -1.78 -13.74 -9.45
CA SER A 325 -1.11 -14.99 -9.82
C SER A 325 -1.49 -16.17 -8.93
N GLY A 326 -2.16 -15.90 -7.80
CA GLY A 326 -2.63 -16.90 -6.85
C GLY A 326 -3.46 -16.27 -5.75
N GLY A 327 -3.85 -17.08 -4.75
CA GLY A 327 -4.71 -16.64 -3.67
C GLY A 327 -6.18 -16.46 -4.08
N LYS A 328 -6.93 -15.74 -3.25
CA LYS A 328 -8.37 -15.52 -3.41
C LYS A 328 -8.74 -14.06 -3.23
N VAL A 329 -9.54 -13.54 -4.15
CA VAL A 329 -10.21 -12.24 -4.05
C VAL A 329 -11.69 -12.51 -3.84
N ILE A 330 -12.26 -12.01 -2.74
CA ILE A 330 -13.68 -12.26 -2.40
C ILE A 330 -14.61 -11.48 -3.35
N GLY A 331 -14.27 -10.22 -3.62
CA GLY A 331 -15.04 -9.33 -4.47
C GLY A 331 -14.33 -9.04 -5.80
N ASP A 332 -14.37 -7.77 -6.20
CA ASP A 332 -13.91 -7.32 -7.50
C ASP A 332 -12.40 -7.00 -7.55
N VAL A 333 -11.85 -7.07 -8.76
CA VAL A 333 -10.47 -6.71 -9.10
C VAL A 333 -10.49 -5.57 -10.11
N HIS A 334 -9.70 -4.52 -9.87
CA HIS A 334 -9.66 -3.33 -10.72
C HIS A 334 -8.22 -2.92 -11.07
N GLY A 335 -8.00 -2.50 -12.33
CA GLY A 335 -6.81 -1.72 -12.68
C GLY A 335 -6.90 -0.30 -12.09
N GLY A 336 -8.07 0.31 -12.21
CA GLY A 336 -8.43 1.50 -11.44
C GLY A 336 -9.94 1.65 -11.23
N PHE A 337 -10.30 2.47 -10.26
CA PHE A 337 -11.68 2.71 -9.84
C PHE A 337 -11.93 4.22 -9.67
N GLY A 338 -12.83 4.77 -10.49
CA GLY A 338 -13.18 6.18 -10.53
C GLY A 338 -14.53 6.53 -9.89
N GLY A 339 -15.13 5.63 -9.11
CA GLY A 339 -16.32 5.93 -8.31
C GLY A 339 -17.53 5.02 -8.55
N GLY A 340 -18.44 5.05 -7.57
CA GLY A 340 -19.69 4.30 -7.57
C GLY A 340 -20.92 5.17 -7.80
N SER A 341 -22.10 4.54 -7.82
CA SER A 341 -23.38 5.24 -7.99
C SER A 341 -23.52 6.43 -7.04
N GLY A 342 -24.10 7.53 -7.54
CA GLY A 342 -24.31 8.76 -6.76
C GLY A 342 -23.10 9.72 -6.71
N THR A 343 -21.97 9.38 -7.35
CA THR A 343 -20.86 10.31 -7.49
C THR A 343 -21.03 11.27 -8.67
N ASN A 344 -20.60 12.52 -8.48
CA ASN A 344 -20.39 13.50 -9.55
C ASN A 344 -18.92 13.56 -10.00
N HIS A 345 -18.06 12.69 -9.45
CA HIS A 345 -16.65 12.62 -9.82
C HIS A 345 -16.49 12.24 -11.29
N VAL A 346 -15.57 12.93 -11.98
CA VAL A 346 -15.20 12.65 -13.37
C VAL A 346 -13.79 12.09 -13.35
N ALA A 347 -13.67 10.79 -13.60
CA ALA A 347 -12.40 10.09 -13.63
C ALA A 347 -12.10 9.61 -15.05
N THR A 348 -10.98 10.04 -15.63
CA THR A 348 -10.51 9.53 -16.91
C THR A 348 -9.47 8.44 -16.71
N SER A 349 -9.47 7.45 -17.60
CA SER A 349 -8.54 6.33 -17.58
C SER A 349 -7.86 6.14 -18.93
N THR A 350 -6.55 5.88 -18.90
CA THR A 350 -5.79 5.39 -20.05
C THR A 350 -4.98 4.16 -19.66
N ASN A 351 -5.21 3.04 -20.34
CA ASN A 351 -4.38 1.84 -20.25
C ASN A 351 -4.30 1.22 -18.83
N ASP A 352 -5.29 1.45 -17.98
CA ASP A 352 -5.39 0.71 -16.71
C ASP A 352 -5.82 -0.74 -16.96
N TYR A 353 -5.32 -1.68 -16.17
CA TYR A 353 -5.52 -3.08 -16.49
C TYR A 353 -5.55 -4.07 -15.34
N VAL A 354 -6.09 -5.24 -15.63
CA VAL A 354 -6.04 -6.41 -14.75
C VAL A 354 -5.35 -7.55 -15.47
N LYS A 355 -4.39 -8.19 -14.79
CA LYS A 355 -3.71 -9.39 -15.29
C LYS A 355 -3.97 -10.57 -14.34
N ILE A 356 -4.43 -11.70 -14.89
CA ILE A 356 -4.76 -12.89 -14.09
C ILE A 356 -4.04 -14.08 -14.69
N SER A 357 -3.15 -14.71 -13.93
CA SER A 357 -2.47 -15.95 -14.31
C SER A 357 -2.85 -17.13 -13.42
N GLY A 358 -3.51 -16.87 -12.28
CA GLY A 358 -3.98 -17.89 -11.34
C GLY A 358 -4.94 -17.29 -10.30
N GLY A 359 -5.27 -18.08 -9.27
CA GLY A 359 -6.15 -17.66 -8.18
C GLY A 359 -7.64 -17.69 -8.50
N GLU A 360 -8.44 -17.33 -7.50
CA GLU A 360 -9.91 -17.30 -7.56
C GLU A 360 -10.43 -15.90 -7.26
N ILE A 361 -11.28 -15.36 -8.14
CA ILE A 361 -11.93 -14.05 -7.98
C ILE A 361 -13.44 -14.29 -7.89
N GLY A 362 -14.04 -13.96 -6.74
CA GLY A 362 -15.47 -14.14 -6.48
C GLY A 362 -16.35 -13.07 -7.14
N GLY A 363 -15.78 -11.91 -7.48
CA GLY A 363 -16.43 -10.83 -8.22
C GLY A 363 -16.07 -10.80 -9.70
N SER A 364 -16.10 -9.59 -10.26
CA SER A 364 -15.72 -9.28 -11.63
C SER A 364 -14.30 -8.72 -11.70
N ALA A 365 -13.69 -8.79 -12.88
CA ALA A 365 -12.42 -8.15 -13.21
C ALA A 365 -12.66 -6.96 -14.15
N TYR A 366 -12.12 -5.79 -13.82
CA TYR A 366 -12.27 -4.56 -14.59
C TYR A 366 -10.92 -3.93 -14.90
N GLY A 367 -10.62 -3.66 -16.18
CA GLY A 367 -9.46 -2.81 -16.51
C GLY A 367 -9.59 -1.43 -15.87
N PHE A 368 -10.76 -0.80 -16.05
CA PHE A 368 -11.17 0.37 -15.27
C PHE A 368 -12.69 0.44 -15.10
N ARG A 369 -13.15 1.00 -13.98
CA ARG A 369 -14.57 1.22 -13.70
C ARG A 369 -14.83 2.63 -13.17
N ASN A 370 -15.80 3.35 -13.73
CA ASN A 370 -16.24 4.66 -13.23
C ASN A 370 -17.74 4.92 -13.49
N VAL A 371 -18.22 6.07 -13.02
CA VAL A 371 -19.55 6.59 -13.38
C VAL A 371 -19.44 7.62 -14.49
N ASN A 372 -18.52 8.59 -14.34
CA ASN A 372 -18.29 9.66 -15.32
C ASN A 372 -16.82 9.71 -15.72
N GLY A 373 -16.57 10.20 -16.93
CA GLY A 373 -15.23 10.33 -17.50
C GLY A 373 -14.90 9.22 -18.48
N GLU A 374 -14.00 9.53 -19.41
CA GLU A 374 -13.65 8.66 -20.53
C GLU A 374 -12.71 7.52 -20.12
N ILE A 375 -12.90 6.33 -20.71
CA ILE A 375 -12.00 5.18 -20.54
C ILE A 375 -11.36 4.86 -21.89
N LYS A 376 -10.01 4.86 -21.94
CA LYS A 376 -9.23 4.57 -23.15
C LYS A 376 -8.30 3.40 -22.94
N SER A 377 -8.34 2.43 -23.84
CA SER A 377 -7.36 1.34 -23.92
C SER A 377 -7.22 0.44 -22.68
N SER A 378 -8.07 0.61 -21.66
CA SER A 378 -8.08 -0.23 -20.47
C SER A 378 -8.44 -1.67 -20.81
N TYR A 379 -7.90 -2.63 -20.04
CA TYR A 379 -8.02 -4.03 -20.42
C TYR A 379 -7.98 -5.05 -19.29
N VAL A 380 -8.50 -6.23 -19.59
CA VAL A 380 -8.30 -7.44 -18.78
C VAL A 380 -7.54 -8.46 -19.62
N GLU A 381 -6.50 -9.06 -19.04
CA GLU A 381 -5.74 -10.15 -19.65
C GLU A 381 -5.72 -11.35 -18.70
N MET A 382 -6.13 -12.52 -19.20
CA MET A 382 -6.13 -13.76 -18.44
C MET A 382 -5.35 -14.84 -19.17
N SER A 383 -4.46 -15.53 -18.46
CA SER A 383 -3.78 -16.75 -18.92
C SER A 383 -4.14 -17.97 -18.08
N GLY A 384 -4.90 -17.79 -17.00
CA GLY A 384 -5.30 -18.80 -16.04
C GLY A 384 -6.22 -18.22 -14.96
N GLY A 385 -6.48 -19.00 -13.90
CA GLY A 385 -7.34 -18.60 -12.79
C GLY A 385 -8.84 -18.65 -13.12
N LYS A 386 -9.65 -18.20 -12.16
CA LYS A 386 -11.11 -18.17 -12.25
C LYS A 386 -11.68 -16.83 -11.84
N VAL A 387 -12.58 -16.28 -12.65
CA VAL A 387 -13.41 -15.11 -12.35
C VAL A 387 -14.86 -15.59 -12.29
N ALA A 388 -15.52 -15.45 -11.15
CA ALA A 388 -16.87 -15.99 -10.96
C ALA A 388 -17.96 -15.19 -11.68
N GLN A 389 -17.73 -13.90 -11.89
CA GLN A 389 -18.66 -13.00 -12.59
C GLN A 389 -18.10 -12.64 -13.97
N ASP A 390 -17.92 -11.34 -14.25
CA ASP A 390 -17.60 -10.82 -15.58
C ASP A 390 -16.11 -10.43 -15.70
N ALA A 391 -15.59 -10.47 -16.93
CA ALA A 391 -14.32 -9.85 -17.29
C ALA A 391 -14.57 -8.69 -18.26
N ILE A 392 -14.23 -7.46 -17.85
CA ILE A 392 -14.61 -6.23 -18.58
C ILE A 392 -13.43 -5.29 -18.77
N GLY A 393 -13.09 -4.95 -20.02
CA GLY A 393 -11.94 -4.08 -20.33
C GLY A 393 -12.12 -2.64 -19.82
N GLY A 394 -13.32 -2.09 -19.96
CA GLY A 394 -13.72 -0.81 -19.37
C GLY A 394 -15.22 -0.77 -19.10
N ASN A 395 -15.61 -0.22 -17.94
CA ASN A 395 -17.02 -0.16 -17.53
C ASN A 395 -17.38 1.26 -17.05
N SER A 396 -18.37 1.88 -17.68
CA SER A 396 -18.83 3.23 -17.34
C SER A 396 -20.35 3.36 -17.33
N LEU A 397 -20.88 4.31 -16.57
CA LEU A 397 -22.28 4.71 -16.71
C LEU A 397 -22.43 5.73 -17.84
N ASN A 398 -21.74 6.86 -17.74
CA ASN A 398 -21.90 8.02 -18.62
C ASN A 398 -20.68 8.24 -19.53
N GLY A 399 -19.56 7.60 -19.24
CA GLY A 399 -18.30 7.79 -19.94
C GLY A 399 -18.26 7.16 -21.33
N LYS A 400 -17.59 7.84 -22.26
CA LYS A 400 -17.18 7.24 -23.53
C LYS A 400 -16.09 6.20 -23.29
N ILE A 401 -16.13 5.13 -24.07
CA ILE A 401 -15.15 4.04 -24.00
C ILE A 401 -14.52 3.86 -25.37
N SER A 402 -13.20 3.82 -25.43
CA SER A 402 -12.48 3.60 -26.69
C SER A 402 -11.32 2.63 -26.56
N ASN A 403 -11.18 1.74 -27.55
CA ASN A 403 -10.06 0.81 -27.72
C ASN A 403 -9.79 -0.14 -26.54
N THR A 404 -10.76 -0.32 -25.65
CA THR A 404 -10.65 -1.25 -24.52
C THR A 404 -10.73 -2.69 -24.99
N LYS A 405 -10.20 -3.62 -24.20
CA LYS A 405 -10.14 -5.02 -24.63
C LYS A 405 -10.20 -6.03 -23.48
N VAL A 406 -10.61 -7.24 -23.81
CA VAL A 406 -10.37 -8.43 -22.97
C VAL A 406 -9.63 -9.47 -23.79
N ILE A 407 -8.57 -10.06 -23.23
CA ILE A 407 -7.77 -11.11 -23.84
C ILE A 407 -7.78 -12.32 -22.91
N LEU A 408 -8.31 -13.45 -23.37
CA LEU A 408 -8.32 -14.72 -22.64
C LEU A 408 -7.46 -15.74 -23.37
N ASN A 409 -6.26 -15.97 -22.85
CA ASN A 409 -5.33 -17.03 -23.28
C ASN A 409 -5.52 -18.33 -22.49
N GLY A 410 -6.28 -18.28 -21.37
CA GLY A 410 -6.59 -19.42 -20.51
C GLY A 410 -7.48 -18.98 -19.34
N GLY A 411 -7.98 -19.96 -18.57
CA GLY A 411 -8.82 -19.72 -17.38
C GLY A 411 -10.33 -19.84 -17.62
N GLU A 412 -11.10 -19.44 -16.61
CA GLU A 412 -12.57 -19.50 -16.58
C GLU A 412 -13.16 -18.13 -16.20
N VAL A 413 -14.16 -17.68 -16.97
CA VAL A 413 -15.03 -16.55 -16.63
C VAL A 413 -16.46 -17.08 -16.50
N GLY A 414 -17.06 -16.93 -15.33
CA GLY A 414 -18.36 -17.53 -15.00
C GLY A 414 -19.56 -16.89 -15.69
N ARG A 415 -19.43 -15.64 -16.15
CA ARG A 415 -20.48 -14.91 -16.87
C ARG A 415 -19.98 -14.30 -18.17
N ASP A 416 -20.02 -12.98 -18.30
CA ASP A 416 -19.82 -12.27 -19.55
C ASP A 416 -18.36 -11.83 -19.72
N VAL A 417 -17.92 -11.82 -20.98
CA VAL A 417 -16.62 -11.27 -21.38
C VAL A 417 -16.89 -10.09 -22.30
N ILE A 418 -16.57 -8.88 -21.83
CA ILE A 418 -16.95 -7.63 -22.52
C ILE A 418 -15.74 -6.73 -22.75
N GLY A 419 -15.45 -6.41 -24.01
CA GLY A 419 -14.33 -5.52 -24.36
C GLY A 419 -14.50 -4.10 -23.80
N GLY A 420 -15.73 -3.56 -23.83
CA GLY A 420 -16.10 -2.29 -23.23
C GLY A 420 -17.61 -2.14 -23.04
N ASN A 421 -18.04 -1.61 -21.90
CA ASN A 421 -19.44 -1.47 -21.52
C ASN A 421 -19.74 -0.05 -21.01
N SER A 422 -20.59 0.68 -21.71
CA SER A 422 -21.16 1.94 -21.23
C SER A 422 -22.68 1.84 -21.15
N VAL A 423 -23.34 2.64 -20.32
CA VAL A 423 -24.80 2.77 -20.39
C VAL A 423 -25.17 3.88 -21.38
N LYS A 424 -24.63 5.08 -21.18
CA LYS A 424 -24.99 6.27 -21.97
C LYS A 424 -23.93 6.73 -22.95
N GLY A 425 -22.66 6.40 -22.69
CA GLY A 425 -21.55 6.86 -23.50
C GLY A 425 -21.36 5.99 -24.75
N ASP A 426 -20.75 6.57 -25.78
CA ASP A 426 -20.36 5.82 -26.98
C ASP A 426 -19.26 4.80 -26.65
N VAL A 427 -19.29 3.66 -27.34
CA VAL A 427 -18.25 2.62 -27.27
C VAL A 427 -17.64 2.41 -28.66
N THR A 428 -16.34 2.65 -28.79
CA THR A 428 -15.62 2.58 -30.07
C THR A 428 -14.41 1.65 -30.00
N GLY A 429 -14.25 0.78 -31.00
CA GLY A 429 -13.05 -0.08 -31.11
C GLY A 429 -12.84 -1.08 -29.97
N ALA A 430 -13.87 -1.36 -29.17
CA ALA A 430 -13.78 -2.30 -28.07
C ALA A 430 -13.76 -3.74 -28.59
N ARG A 431 -12.93 -4.61 -27.99
CA ARG A 431 -12.73 -5.97 -28.53
C ARG A 431 -12.55 -7.07 -27.51
N VAL A 432 -12.80 -8.30 -27.94
CA VAL A 432 -12.49 -9.51 -27.19
C VAL A 432 -11.68 -10.48 -28.06
N ASP A 433 -10.60 -11.04 -27.50
CA ASP A 433 -9.81 -12.13 -28.09
C ASP A 433 -9.83 -13.33 -27.13
N ILE A 434 -10.31 -14.50 -27.59
CA ILE A 434 -10.37 -15.74 -26.81
C ILE A 434 -9.63 -16.86 -27.57
N LYS A 435 -8.65 -17.45 -26.90
CA LYS A 435 -7.89 -18.63 -27.38
C LYS A 435 -8.58 -19.94 -27.00
N SER A 436 -8.14 -21.01 -27.66
CA SER A 436 -8.59 -22.38 -27.40
C SER A 436 -8.44 -22.76 -25.92
N GLY A 437 -9.39 -23.53 -25.40
CA GLY A 437 -9.35 -24.07 -24.03
C GLY A 437 -9.94 -23.18 -22.94
N VAL A 438 -10.26 -21.91 -23.24
CA VAL A 438 -10.95 -20.99 -22.31
C VAL A 438 -12.40 -21.45 -22.06
N THR A 439 -12.93 -21.16 -20.87
CA THR A 439 -14.34 -21.36 -20.54
C THR A 439 -15.01 -20.02 -20.25
N VAL A 440 -16.10 -19.73 -20.94
CA VAL A 440 -16.96 -18.55 -20.73
C VAL A 440 -18.37 -19.04 -20.44
N GLY A 441 -18.95 -18.61 -19.33
CA GLY A 441 -20.23 -19.11 -18.85
C GLY A 441 -21.45 -18.52 -19.58
N HIS A 442 -21.32 -17.33 -20.17
CA HIS A 442 -22.47 -16.64 -20.77
C HIS A 442 -22.13 -15.94 -22.11
N ASP A 443 -22.10 -14.60 -22.16
CA ASP A 443 -21.96 -13.85 -23.42
C ASP A 443 -20.52 -13.40 -23.69
N ILE A 444 -20.17 -13.30 -24.98
CA ILE A 444 -18.92 -12.68 -25.45
C ILE A 444 -19.28 -11.46 -26.29
N ILE A 445 -18.88 -10.27 -25.84
CA ILE A 445 -19.29 -9.00 -26.44
C ILE A 445 -18.08 -8.09 -26.67
N GLY A 446 -17.84 -7.65 -27.91
CA GLY A 446 -16.77 -6.70 -28.21
C GLY A 446 -17.01 -5.34 -27.55
N GLY A 447 -18.18 -4.75 -27.79
CA GLY A 447 -18.60 -3.48 -27.17
C GLY A 447 -20.11 -3.38 -26.92
N ARG A 448 -20.52 -2.69 -25.85
CA ARG A 448 -21.93 -2.48 -25.49
C ARG A 448 -22.20 -1.04 -25.05
N SER A 449 -23.27 -0.45 -25.57
CA SER A 449 -23.82 0.82 -25.06
C SER A 449 -25.35 0.81 -25.08
N GLU A 450 -26.04 1.06 -23.98
CA GLU A 450 -27.52 0.99 -23.97
C GLU A 450 -28.18 2.16 -24.70
N GLU A 451 -27.65 3.38 -24.54
CA GLU A 451 -28.18 4.60 -25.13
C GLU A 451 -27.20 5.25 -26.15
N GLY A 452 -25.89 5.01 -26.02
CA GLY A 452 -24.84 5.57 -26.89
C GLY A 452 -24.56 4.72 -28.12
N LYS A 453 -23.70 5.17 -29.04
CA LYS A 453 -23.37 4.38 -30.24
C LYS A 453 -22.35 3.29 -29.94
N VAL A 454 -22.40 2.19 -30.68
CA VAL A 454 -21.34 1.16 -30.69
C VAL A 454 -20.75 1.04 -32.09
N GLU A 455 -19.48 1.38 -32.25
CA GLU A 455 -18.81 1.44 -33.56
C GLU A 455 -17.47 0.69 -33.54
N GLY A 456 -17.15 -0.04 -34.62
CA GLY A 456 -15.85 -0.70 -34.78
C GLY A 456 -15.51 -1.75 -33.73
N SER A 457 -16.48 -2.24 -32.96
CA SER A 457 -16.27 -3.26 -31.94
C SER A 457 -16.35 -4.67 -32.52
N TRP A 458 -15.52 -5.59 -32.05
CA TRP A 458 -15.38 -6.93 -32.66
C TRP A 458 -14.96 -8.02 -31.67
N VAL A 459 -15.19 -9.28 -32.06
CA VAL A 459 -14.80 -10.46 -31.29
C VAL A 459 -14.04 -11.42 -32.20
N VAL A 460 -12.94 -11.97 -31.68
CA VAL A 460 -12.29 -13.18 -32.21
C VAL A 460 -12.30 -14.21 -31.10
N ALA A 461 -12.94 -15.35 -31.33
CA ALA A 461 -13.04 -16.40 -30.33
C ALA A 461 -12.85 -17.77 -30.98
N ASP A 462 -11.89 -18.54 -30.48
CA ASP A 462 -11.82 -19.98 -30.73
C ASP A 462 -12.73 -20.70 -29.75
N LEU A 463 -13.89 -21.15 -30.26
CA LEU A 463 -14.92 -21.86 -29.51
C LEU A 463 -14.95 -23.35 -29.85
N THR A 464 -13.83 -23.92 -30.31
CA THR A 464 -13.74 -25.35 -30.65
C THR A 464 -14.22 -26.21 -29.47
N ASN A 465 -15.29 -26.98 -29.70
CA ASN A 465 -15.95 -27.81 -28.70
C ASN A 465 -16.46 -27.06 -27.45
N LYS A 466 -16.80 -25.77 -27.60
CA LYS A 466 -17.36 -24.93 -26.54
C LYS A 466 -18.72 -24.38 -26.95
N THR A 467 -19.57 -24.14 -25.96
CA THR A 467 -20.86 -23.46 -26.12
C THR A 467 -20.87 -22.19 -25.30
N VAL A 468 -21.34 -21.11 -25.88
CA VAL A 468 -21.60 -19.82 -25.22
C VAL A 468 -23.01 -19.37 -25.59
N ASN A 469 -23.56 -18.43 -24.84
CA ASN A 469 -24.93 -17.97 -25.09
C ASN A 469 -24.98 -17.09 -26.35
N GLN A 470 -24.16 -16.05 -26.43
CA GLN A 470 -24.07 -15.16 -27.58
C GLN A 470 -22.63 -14.73 -27.85
N VAL A 471 -22.34 -14.46 -29.13
CA VAL A 471 -21.10 -13.82 -29.59
C VAL A 471 -21.47 -12.60 -30.42
N ILE A 472 -21.08 -11.42 -29.95
CA ILE A 472 -21.53 -10.14 -30.50
C ILE A 472 -20.36 -9.20 -30.68
N GLY A 473 -20.15 -8.67 -31.88
CA GLY A 473 -19.13 -7.64 -32.13
C GLY A 473 -19.43 -6.33 -31.40
N GLY A 474 -20.64 -5.79 -31.58
CA GLY A 474 -21.13 -4.61 -30.88
C GLY A 474 -22.64 -4.62 -30.75
N THR A 475 -23.20 -4.10 -29.65
CA THR A 475 -24.67 -4.04 -29.48
C THR A 475 -25.16 -2.88 -28.61
N ASN A 476 -26.38 -2.44 -28.92
CA ASN A 476 -27.16 -1.53 -28.08
C ASN A 476 -28.16 -2.21 -27.15
N LYS A 477 -28.49 -3.48 -27.39
CA LYS A 477 -29.50 -4.23 -26.65
C LYS A 477 -29.09 -5.69 -26.56
N ILE A 478 -29.19 -6.27 -25.37
CA ILE A 478 -29.15 -7.72 -25.22
C ILE A 478 -30.61 -8.18 -25.14
N LEU A 479 -31.04 -9.00 -26.10
CA LEU A 479 -32.34 -9.65 -26.04
C LEU A 479 -32.26 -10.72 -24.94
N HIS A 480 -32.65 -10.38 -23.71
CA HIS A 480 -33.03 -11.41 -22.76
C HIS A 480 -34.32 -12.05 -23.26
N ARG A 481 -34.27 -13.31 -23.71
CA ARG A 481 -35.49 -14.11 -23.82
C ARG A 481 -36.10 -14.17 -22.43
N GLN A 482 -37.13 -13.34 -22.18
CA GLN A 482 -38.05 -13.63 -21.09
C GLN A 482 -38.55 -15.05 -21.32
N ARG A 483 -38.33 -15.95 -20.36
CA ARG A 483 -39.07 -17.20 -20.31
C ARG A 483 -40.53 -16.79 -20.19
N ASN A 484 -41.25 -16.80 -21.31
CA ASN A 484 -42.70 -16.71 -21.32
C ASN A 484 -43.22 -17.91 -20.52
N GLY A 485 -43.43 -17.68 -19.23
CA GLY A 485 -44.26 -18.55 -18.41
C GLY A 485 -45.66 -18.51 -19.01
N LYS A 486 -46.08 -19.66 -19.53
CA LYS A 486 -47.47 -19.95 -19.87
C LYS A 486 -48.35 -19.54 -18.68
N GLN A 487 -49.40 -18.78 -18.94
CA GLN A 487 -50.61 -18.79 -18.11
C GLN A 487 -51.43 -20.03 -18.44
#